data_AF-A0A1A8MH66-F1
#
_entry.id   AF-A0A1A8MH66-F1
#
_cell.length_a   1.000
_cell.length_b   1.000
_cell.length_c   1.000
_cell.angle_alpha   90.00
_cell.angle_beta   90.00
_cell.angle_gamma   90.00
#
_symmetry.space_group_name_H-M   'P 1'
#
loop_
_entity.id
_entity.type
_entity.pdbx_description
1 polymer ?
#
loop_
_entity_poly.entity_id
_entity_poly.type
_entity_poly.pdbx_seq_one_letter_code
_entity_poly.pdbx_strand_id
1 'polypeptide(L)'
;MAFNGHQHDNEIVDEDETPSKLPRCNKEMPGHFRNDPQDEAAAPAGPSTSDPWASNATPRHRKDSVKKTRPPFPWFGMDIGGTLVKLVYFEPKDITAEEEQEEVENLKSIRRYLTSNIAYGTTGIRDVHLELQDLTLCGRKGNLHFIRFPTHDLPVFLQMGRNKHFSSLHTTLCATGGGAYKFENDFRTMADLQLHKLDELDCLVRGVLYIDSVMSSGPSECYYFENPTDPDHCVQKPYLLENPYPLLLVNIGSGVSILAVYSESNYKRVTGTSLGGGTFLGLCCLLTGCSTFEEALEMASEGESTRVDKLVRDIYGGDYERFGLPGWAVASRCGLQLLLLFLLLVRSLFKRWIPTLTDLQ
;
A
#
# COMPACT_ATOMS: atom_id res chain seq x y z
N MET A 1 18.87 -29.77 -45.22
CA MET A 1 17.71 -30.37 -45.92
C MET A 1 16.83 -29.25 -46.40
N ALA A 2 16.71 -29.10 -47.73
CA ALA A 2 15.80 -28.16 -48.37
C ALA A 2 14.40 -28.78 -48.46
N PHE A 3 13.34 -27.96 -48.39
CA PHE A 3 12.36 -27.74 -49.47
C PHE A 3 11.23 -26.77 -49.04
N ASN A 4 11.02 -25.74 -49.87
CA ASN A 4 9.83 -24.94 -50.22
C ASN A 4 8.82 -24.49 -49.13
N GLY A 5 8.33 -23.25 -49.08
CA GLY A 5 8.22 -22.21 -50.11
C GLY A 5 6.78 -22.08 -50.61
N HIS A 6 6.00 -21.16 -50.05
CA HIS A 6 4.86 -20.53 -50.72
C HIS A 6 4.54 -19.18 -50.06
N GLN A 7 4.49 -18.15 -50.90
CA GLN A 7 4.07 -16.78 -50.63
C GLN A 7 3.21 -16.35 -51.83
N HIS A 8 2.02 -15.79 -51.57
CA HIS A 8 1.44 -14.68 -52.34
C HIS A 8 0.15 -14.16 -51.67
N ASP A 9 0.27 -12.94 -51.14
CA ASP A 9 -0.57 -11.74 -51.28
C ASP A 9 -2.08 -11.84 -51.52
N ASN A 10 -2.84 -11.09 -50.70
CA ASN A 10 -3.50 -9.86 -51.17
C ASN A 10 -3.95 -8.99 -50.00
N GLU A 11 -3.61 -7.70 -50.09
CA GLU A 11 -4.13 -6.57 -49.31
C GLU A 11 -5.64 -6.38 -49.55
N ILE A 12 -6.33 -5.73 -48.60
CA ILE A 12 -7.26 -4.57 -48.70
C ILE A 12 -8.04 -4.53 -47.36
N VAL A 13 -7.86 -3.51 -46.51
CA VAL A 13 -8.96 -2.88 -45.73
C VAL A 13 -8.61 -1.42 -45.44
N ASP A 14 -9.59 -0.57 -45.76
CA ASP A 14 -9.65 0.89 -45.70
C ASP A 14 -9.41 1.57 -44.34
N GLU A 15 -9.06 2.85 -44.44
CA GLU A 15 -9.00 3.85 -43.39
C GLU A 15 -10.40 4.26 -42.85
N ASP A 16 -10.33 4.88 -41.67
CA ASP A 16 -11.22 5.90 -41.11
C ASP A 16 -12.41 5.42 -40.25
N GLU A 17 -12.33 5.71 -38.94
CA GLU A 17 -13.38 6.49 -38.27
C GLU A 17 -12.92 6.94 -36.87
N THR A 18 -12.87 8.26 -36.71
CA THR A 18 -12.90 8.95 -35.41
C THR A 18 -14.33 8.96 -34.86
N PRO A 19 -14.50 9.05 -33.52
CA PRO A 19 -15.68 9.77 -33.01
C PRO A 19 -15.32 10.83 -31.95
N SER A 20 -15.52 12.07 -32.39
CA SER A 20 -16.28 13.16 -31.75
C SER A 20 -16.47 13.22 -30.22
N LYS A 21 -16.18 14.43 -29.71
CA LYS A 21 -16.47 14.95 -28.36
C LYS A 21 -17.97 15.24 -28.10
N LEU A 22 -18.26 15.38 -26.79
CA LEU A 22 -19.33 16.17 -26.09
C LEU A 22 -20.64 15.42 -25.71
N PRO A 23 -21.41 15.85 -24.66
CA PRO A 23 -21.36 17.15 -23.97
C PRO A 23 -21.43 17.17 -22.42
N ARG A 24 -21.09 18.36 -21.89
CA ARG A 24 -21.41 18.85 -20.53
C ARG A 24 -22.91 18.85 -20.26
N CYS A 25 -23.31 18.56 -19.02
CA CYS A 25 -24.67 18.80 -18.52
C CYS A 25 -24.62 19.80 -17.36
N ASN A 26 -25.11 21.01 -17.63
CA ASN A 26 -25.52 22.00 -16.62
C ASN A 26 -26.97 21.70 -16.23
N LYS A 27 -27.29 21.73 -14.93
CA LYS A 27 -28.63 22.03 -14.43
C LYS A 27 -28.55 22.94 -13.20
N GLU A 28 -28.88 24.21 -13.43
CA GLU A 28 -29.50 25.14 -12.47
C GLU A 28 -30.97 24.69 -12.25
N MET A 29 -31.60 24.71 -11.07
CA MET A 29 -32.13 25.79 -10.18
C MET A 29 -33.34 25.13 -9.42
N PRO A 30 -34.11 25.75 -8.49
CA PRO A 30 -33.90 26.87 -7.57
C PRO A 30 -34.32 26.55 -6.09
N GLY A 31 -34.17 27.49 -5.16
CA GLY A 31 -35.01 27.50 -3.94
C GLY A 31 -34.41 28.16 -2.69
N HIS A 32 -34.69 29.45 -2.53
CA HIS A 32 -34.61 30.20 -1.27
C HIS A 32 -35.36 29.49 -0.11
N PHE A 33 -34.82 29.54 1.11
CA PHE A 33 -35.37 30.29 2.24
C PHE A 33 -34.36 30.33 3.41
N ARG A 34 -34.03 31.54 3.85
CA ARG A 34 -33.34 31.82 5.12
C ARG A 34 -34.30 31.64 6.28
N ASN A 35 -33.80 31.19 7.44
CA ASN A 35 -33.79 31.98 8.67
C ASN A 35 -33.13 31.20 9.82
N ASP A 36 -32.31 31.92 10.57
CA ASP A 36 -31.63 31.59 11.83
C ASP A 36 -31.93 32.79 12.78
N PRO A 37 -31.58 32.75 14.07
CA PRO A 37 -32.30 32.17 15.20
C PRO A 37 -32.81 33.25 16.18
N GLN A 38 -33.57 32.88 17.23
CA GLN A 38 -33.81 33.77 18.38
C GLN A 38 -33.67 33.02 19.71
N ASP A 39 -32.73 33.52 20.52
CA ASP A 39 -32.63 33.39 21.98
C ASP A 39 -33.82 34.05 22.68
N GLU A 40 -34.29 33.50 23.81
CA GLU A 40 -34.30 34.21 25.10
C GLU A 40 -34.77 33.33 26.27
N ALA A 41 -34.28 33.70 27.46
CA ALA A 41 -34.27 32.96 28.72
C ALA A 41 -35.52 33.21 29.60
N ALA A 42 -35.74 32.34 30.61
CA ALA A 42 -36.01 32.71 32.01
C ALA A 42 -36.45 31.51 32.88
N ALA A 43 -35.82 31.36 34.05
CA ALA A 43 -36.34 30.67 35.24
C ALA A 43 -36.98 31.73 36.18
N PRO A 44 -37.78 31.41 37.24
CA PRO A 44 -37.29 30.72 38.45
C PRO A 44 -38.32 29.94 39.34
N ALA A 45 -37.76 29.31 40.40
CA ALA A 45 -38.28 29.03 41.75
C ALA A 45 -39.16 27.77 42.07
N GLY A 46 -38.70 26.99 43.08
CA GLY A 46 -39.40 25.85 43.75
C GLY A 46 -40.38 26.29 44.87
N PRO A 47 -40.82 25.42 45.84
CA PRO A 47 -40.01 24.40 46.55
C PRO A 47 -40.68 23.05 46.96
N SER A 48 -39.81 22.09 47.35
CA SER A 48 -39.90 21.01 48.39
C SER A 48 -41.11 20.05 48.49
N THR A 49 -40.85 18.73 48.51
CA THR A 49 -41.14 17.80 49.64
C THR A 49 -40.67 16.34 49.39
N SER A 50 -39.91 15.80 50.36
CA SER A 50 -39.85 14.40 50.89
C SER A 50 -39.62 13.17 49.99
N ASP A 51 -38.49 12.50 50.24
CA ASP A 51 -38.20 11.04 50.10
C ASP A 51 -39.11 10.17 51.02
N PRO A 52 -39.37 8.85 50.77
CA PRO A 52 -38.31 7.82 50.75
C PRO A 52 -38.48 6.53 49.89
N TRP A 53 -37.32 5.94 49.56
CA TRP A 53 -37.01 4.54 49.23
C TRP A 53 -37.65 3.84 48.00
N ALA A 54 -36.84 3.56 46.98
CA ALA A 54 -36.84 2.30 46.23
C ALA A 54 -35.54 2.07 45.40
N SER A 55 -34.75 1.09 45.84
CA SER A 55 -33.97 0.10 45.08
C SER A 55 -33.41 0.42 43.66
N ASN A 56 -32.07 0.36 43.58
CA ASN A 56 -31.23 -0.23 42.51
C ASN A 56 -31.81 -0.35 41.09
N ALA A 57 -31.36 0.51 40.19
CA ALA A 57 -31.21 0.19 38.77
C ALA A 57 -30.05 1.00 38.16
N THR A 58 -28.85 0.42 38.14
CA THR A 58 -27.73 0.95 37.33
C THR A 58 -28.00 0.70 35.84
N PRO A 59 -27.63 1.62 34.93
CA PRO A 59 -28.05 1.59 33.54
C PRO A 59 -27.24 0.56 32.73
N ARG A 60 -27.71 -0.70 32.71
CA ARG A 60 -27.20 -1.73 31.78
C ARG A 60 -27.50 -1.44 30.31
N HIS A 61 -28.40 -0.51 30.01
CA HIS A 61 -28.87 -0.23 28.65
C HIS A 61 -27.84 0.39 27.69
N ARG A 62 -26.73 0.96 28.19
CA ARG A 62 -25.74 1.65 27.33
C ARG A 62 -24.68 0.71 26.73
N LYS A 63 -24.48 -0.49 27.27
CA LYS A 63 -23.53 -1.49 26.73
C LYS A 63 -24.15 -2.35 25.62
N ASP A 64 -25.45 -2.64 25.70
CA ASP A 64 -26.14 -3.47 24.72
C ASP A 64 -26.40 -2.77 23.38
N SER A 65 -26.51 -1.44 23.37
CA SER A 65 -26.68 -0.67 22.13
C SER A 65 -25.45 -0.72 21.21
N VAL A 66 -24.25 -0.89 21.78
CA VAL A 66 -22.99 -0.98 21.02
C VAL A 66 -22.79 -2.37 20.43
N LYS A 67 -23.42 -3.42 20.98
CA LYS A 67 -23.37 -4.79 20.41
C LYS A 67 -24.16 -4.89 19.10
N LYS A 68 -25.25 -4.12 18.93
CA LYS A 68 -26.16 -4.20 17.76
C LYS A 68 -25.67 -3.51 16.48
N THR A 69 -24.56 -2.78 16.53
CA THR A 69 -24.08 -1.93 15.40
C THR A 69 -22.76 -2.39 14.80
N ARG A 70 -22.16 -3.48 15.30
CA ARG A 70 -20.84 -3.96 14.85
C ARG A 70 -20.98 -4.99 13.73
N PRO A 71 -20.08 -4.99 12.74
CA PRO A 71 -20.00 -6.10 11.78
C PRO A 71 -19.57 -7.38 12.51
N PRO A 72 -20.11 -8.56 12.14
CA PRO A 72 -19.68 -9.83 12.70
C PRO A 72 -18.22 -10.13 12.32
N PHE A 73 -17.55 -10.98 13.11
CA PHE A 73 -16.23 -11.48 12.76
C PHE A 73 -16.28 -12.40 11.52
N PRO A 74 -15.19 -12.48 10.74
CA PRO A 74 -13.84 -11.93 10.97
C PRO A 74 -13.67 -10.49 10.46
N TRP A 75 -12.78 -9.73 11.09
CA TRP A 75 -12.47 -8.35 10.66
C TRP A 75 -11.16 -8.31 9.88
N PHE A 76 -11.27 -7.97 8.60
CA PHE A 76 -10.16 -7.85 7.67
C PHE A 76 -10.14 -6.48 7.00
N GLY A 77 -8.93 -5.99 6.74
CA GLY A 77 -8.68 -4.94 5.75
C GLY A 77 -7.63 -5.43 4.76
N MET A 78 -7.85 -5.20 3.47
CA MET A 78 -6.94 -5.67 2.42
C MET A 78 -6.47 -4.52 1.53
N ASP A 79 -5.17 -4.39 1.30
CA ASP A 79 -4.59 -3.52 0.27
C ASP A 79 -3.97 -4.40 -0.83
N ILE A 80 -4.53 -4.33 -2.03
CA ILE A 80 -4.10 -5.12 -3.18
C ILE A 80 -3.25 -4.22 -4.08
N GLY A 81 -1.97 -4.13 -3.77
CA GLY A 81 -1.00 -3.33 -4.52
C GLY A 81 -0.57 -3.99 -5.83
N GLY A 82 0.26 -3.29 -6.60
CA GLY A 82 0.81 -3.81 -7.86
C GLY A 82 1.74 -5.03 -7.69
N THR A 83 2.50 -5.07 -6.59
CA THR A 83 3.49 -6.12 -6.31
C THR A 83 3.09 -7.01 -5.13
N LEU A 84 2.58 -6.42 -4.06
CA LEU A 84 2.20 -7.12 -2.83
C LEU A 84 0.74 -6.86 -2.47
N VAL A 85 0.08 -7.90 -1.98
CA VAL A 85 -1.14 -7.80 -1.18
C VAL A 85 -0.75 -7.70 0.29
N LYS A 86 -1.38 -6.79 1.01
CA LYS A 86 -1.29 -6.69 2.47
C LYS A 86 -2.67 -6.97 3.05
N LEU A 87 -2.72 -7.82 4.07
CA LEU A 87 -3.92 -8.19 4.80
C LEU A 87 -3.68 -7.88 6.27
N VAL A 88 -4.56 -7.06 6.83
CA VAL A 88 -4.63 -6.80 8.26
C VAL A 88 -5.79 -7.61 8.84
N TYR A 89 -5.52 -8.34 9.92
CA TYR A 89 -6.50 -9.19 10.61
C TYR A 89 -6.57 -8.84 12.09
N PHE A 90 -7.76 -8.50 12.57
CA PHE A 90 -8.00 -8.32 14.00
C PHE A 90 -8.45 -9.64 14.64
N GLU A 91 -7.63 -10.18 15.53
CA GLU A 91 -7.91 -11.37 16.32
C GLU A 91 -8.53 -10.98 17.67
N PRO A 92 -9.83 -11.23 17.92
CA PRO A 92 -10.42 -10.99 19.23
C PRO A 92 -9.84 -11.92 20.30
N LYS A 93 -9.44 -11.35 21.44
CA LYS A 93 -8.96 -12.07 22.63
C LYS A 93 -9.96 -12.07 23.78
N ASP A 94 -11.08 -11.37 23.61
CA ASP A 94 -12.14 -11.18 24.59
C ASP A 94 -13.43 -11.98 24.26
N ILE A 95 -13.30 -13.07 23.51
CA ILE A 95 -14.43 -13.94 23.12
C ILE A 95 -15.01 -14.61 24.36
N THR A 96 -16.32 -14.50 24.57
CA THR A 96 -17.00 -15.19 25.68
C THR A 96 -17.34 -16.63 25.33
N ALA A 97 -17.61 -17.49 26.32
CA ALA A 97 -18.00 -18.87 26.09
C ALA A 97 -19.31 -18.98 25.28
N GLU A 98 -20.24 -18.05 25.46
CA GLU A 98 -21.47 -17.99 24.67
C GLU A 98 -21.18 -17.61 23.21
N GLU A 99 -20.34 -16.59 22.98
CA GLU A 99 -19.91 -16.21 21.63
C GLU A 99 -19.20 -17.36 20.92
N GLU A 100 -18.34 -18.10 21.63
CA GLU A 100 -17.62 -19.26 21.08
C GLU A 100 -18.57 -20.42 20.73
N GLN A 101 -19.69 -20.58 21.45
CA GLN A 101 -20.69 -21.61 21.14
C GLN A 101 -21.56 -21.24 19.93
N GLU A 102 -21.82 -19.95 19.73
CA GLU A 102 -22.54 -19.40 18.57
C GLU A 102 -21.64 -19.29 17.32
N GLU A 103 -20.32 -19.30 17.51
CA GLU A 103 -19.34 -19.17 16.45
C GLU A 103 -19.35 -20.38 15.50
N VAL A 104 -19.55 -20.12 14.20
CA VAL A 104 -19.53 -21.17 13.17
C VAL A 104 -18.14 -21.81 13.10
N GLU A 105 -18.07 -23.14 12.94
CA GLU A 105 -16.80 -23.89 12.93
C GLU A 105 -15.80 -23.38 11.88
N ASN A 106 -16.29 -22.88 10.74
CA ASN A 106 -15.46 -22.25 9.71
C ASN A 106 -14.67 -21.04 10.24
N LEU A 107 -15.30 -20.22 11.08
CA LEU A 107 -14.67 -19.02 11.66
C LEU A 107 -13.57 -19.41 12.65
N LYS A 108 -13.82 -20.43 13.48
CA LYS A 108 -12.80 -21.02 14.38
C LYS A 108 -11.61 -21.57 13.59
N SER A 109 -11.90 -22.27 12.49
CA SER A 109 -10.87 -22.83 11.60
C SER A 109 -9.99 -21.74 10.99
N ILE A 110 -10.59 -20.65 10.52
CA ILE A 110 -9.86 -19.51 9.93
C ILE A 110 -9.06 -18.77 10.98
N ARG A 111 -9.64 -18.45 12.15
CA ARG A 111 -8.91 -17.85 13.27
C ARG A 111 -7.69 -18.70 13.61
N ARG A 112 -7.88 -20.00 13.83
CA ARG A 112 -6.80 -20.94 14.16
C ARG A 112 -5.75 -20.99 13.06
N TYR A 113 -6.15 -21.04 11.79
CA TYR A 113 -5.23 -21.08 10.66
C TYR A 113 -4.35 -19.82 10.61
N LEU A 114 -4.93 -18.64 10.79
CA LEU A 114 -4.19 -17.37 10.77
C LEU A 114 -3.25 -17.24 11.97
N THR A 115 -3.68 -17.66 13.16
CA THR A 115 -2.91 -17.43 14.39
C THR A 115 -1.87 -18.52 14.68
N SER A 116 -2.10 -19.75 14.22
CA SER A 116 -1.20 -20.88 14.47
C SER A 116 -0.08 -21.02 13.43
N ASN A 117 -0.14 -20.26 12.33
CA ASN A 117 0.87 -20.31 11.26
C ASN A 117 1.53 -18.94 11.08
N ILE A 118 2.80 -18.95 10.69
CA ILE A 118 3.56 -17.75 10.29
C ILE A 118 3.68 -17.68 8.77
N ALA A 119 3.73 -18.83 8.09
CA ALA A 119 3.72 -18.93 6.64
C ALA A 119 2.38 -19.51 6.14
N TYR A 120 1.87 -18.97 5.03
CA TYR A 120 0.63 -19.41 4.39
C TYR A 120 0.92 -19.82 2.95
N GLY A 121 0.80 -21.11 2.65
CA GLY A 121 1.25 -21.65 1.37
C GLY A 121 2.76 -21.52 1.24
N THR A 122 3.23 -21.16 0.05
CA THR A 122 4.67 -21.00 -0.26
C THR A 122 5.17 -19.56 -0.14
N THR A 123 4.28 -18.56 -0.21
CA THR A 123 4.67 -17.16 -0.36
C THR A 123 4.00 -16.21 0.63
N GLY A 124 2.94 -16.64 1.33
CA GLY A 124 2.29 -15.83 2.35
C GLY A 124 3.07 -15.81 3.65
N ILE A 125 3.24 -14.62 4.22
CA ILE A 125 4.03 -14.40 5.43
C ILE A 125 3.23 -13.52 6.40
N ARG A 126 3.18 -13.92 7.67
CA ARG A 126 2.74 -13.06 8.78
C ARG A 126 3.95 -12.43 9.44
N ASP A 127 4.03 -11.12 9.42
CA ASP A 127 5.12 -10.36 10.03
C ASP A 127 4.87 -10.24 11.54
N VAL A 128 5.17 -11.32 12.29
CA VAL A 128 4.88 -11.46 13.73
C VAL A 128 5.48 -10.32 14.57
N HIS A 129 6.63 -9.80 14.15
CA HIS A 129 7.32 -8.69 14.83
C HIS A 129 6.56 -7.35 14.77
N LEU A 130 5.54 -7.24 13.90
CA LEU A 130 4.68 -6.06 13.78
C LEU A 130 3.34 -6.22 14.54
N GLU A 131 3.09 -7.36 15.18
CA GLU A 131 1.81 -7.62 15.86
C GLU A 131 1.51 -6.57 16.95
N LEU A 132 0.36 -5.88 16.82
CA LEU A 132 -0.11 -4.99 17.88
C LEU A 132 -0.93 -5.79 18.88
N GLN A 133 -0.36 -6.03 20.05
CA GLN A 133 -1.00 -6.81 21.11
C GLN A 133 -1.92 -5.94 21.96
N ASP A 134 -2.99 -6.55 22.48
CA ASP A 134 -3.90 -5.94 23.46
C ASP A 134 -4.61 -4.65 22.99
N LEU A 135 -4.76 -4.49 21.68
CA LEU A 135 -5.42 -3.37 21.03
C LEU A 135 -6.93 -3.38 21.33
N THR A 136 -7.47 -2.20 21.67
CA THR A 136 -8.93 -1.99 21.73
C THR A 136 -9.41 -1.38 20.43
N LEU A 137 -10.10 -2.17 19.61
CA LEU A 137 -10.68 -1.74 18.33
C LEU A 137 -12.19 -1.94 18.34
N CYS A 138 -12.95 -0.88 18.02
CA CYS A 138 -14.42 -0.91 18.02
C CYS A 138 -15.03 -1.49 19.31
N GLY A 139 -14.37 -1.24 20.46
CA GLY A 139 -14.79 -1.75 21.76
C GLY A 139 -14.69 -3.28 21.92
N ARG A 140 -13.77 -3.93 21.19
CA ARG A 140 -13.29 -5.29 21.41
C ARG A 140 -11.80 -5.25 21.73
N LYS A 141 -11.33 -6.15 22.59
CA LYS A 141 -9.90 -6.31 22.91
C LYS A 141 -9.31 -7.46 22.10
N GLY A 142 -8.19 -7.23 21.45
CA GLY A 142 -7.59 -8.23 20.57
C GLY A 142 -6.21 -7.86 20.08
N ASN A 143 -5.69 -8.68 19.17
CA ASN A 143 -4.39 -8.45 18.54
C ASN A 143 -4.58 -8.10 17.06
N LEU A 144 -3.79 -7.16 16.55
CA LEU A 144 -3.78 -6.80 15.13
C LEU A 144 -2.60 -7.48 14.44
N HIS A 145 -2.89 -8.32 13.45
CA HIS A 145 -1.91 -9.10 12.70
C HIS A 145 -1.68 -8.50 11.31
N PHE A 146 -0.43 -8.53 10.84
CA PHE A 146 -0.01 -8.06 9.53
C PHE A 146 0.47 -9.24 8.68
N ILE A 147 -0.16 -9.42 7.52
CA ILE A 147 0.08 -10.53 6.61
C ILE A 147 0.33 -9.96 5.22
N ARG A 148 1.27 -10.53 4.48
CA ARG A 148 1.56 -10.14 3.10
C ARG A 148 1.83 -11.35 2.21
N PHE A 149 1.56 -11.19 0.93
CA PHE A 149 1.91 -12.15 -0.11
C PHE A 149 2.01 -11.44 -1.47
N PRO A 150 2.70 -12.03 -2.46
CA PRO A 150 2.80 -11.45 -3.80
C PRO A 150 1.44 -11.34 -4.49
N THR A 151 1.16 -10.22 -5.16
CA THR A 151 -0.10 -10.01 -5.89
C THR A 151 -0.34 -11.06 -6.97
N HIS A 152 0.71 -11.64 -7.55
CA HIS A 152 0.57 -12.71 -8.54
C HIS A 152 -0.02 -14.00 -7.96
N ASP A 153 0.07 -14.21 -6.64
CA ASP A 153 -0.51 -15.37 -5.94
C ASP A 153 -1.93 -15.13 -5.43
N LEU A 154 -2.53 -13.97 -5.75
CA LEU A 154 -3.92 -13.68 -5.39
C LEU A 154 -4.92 -14.77 -5.86
N PRO A 155 -4.79 -15.39 -7.06
CA PRO A 155 -5.65 -16.50 -7.44
C PRO A 155 -5.59 -17.69 -6.47
N VAL A 156 -4.41 -18.00 -5.93
CA VAL A 156 -4.20 -19.08 -4.94
C VAL A 156 -4.89 -18.72 -3.63
N PHE A 157 -4.79 -17.46 -3.20
CA PHE A 157 -5.50 -16.96 -2.03
C PHE A 157 -7.03 -17.06 -2.21
N LEU A 158 -7.57 -16.66 -3.36
CA LEU A 158 -9.01 -16.75 -3.63
C LEU A 158 -9.51 -18.20 -3.64
N GLN A 159 -8.73 -19.12 -4.21
CA GLN A 159 -9.04 -20.55 -4.16
C GLN A 159 -9.03 -21.09 -2.73
N MET A 160 -8.08 -20.66 -1.90
CA MET A 160 -8.06 -20.98 -0.48
C MET A 160 -9.30 -20.45 0.23
N GLY A 161 -9.68 -19.19 -0.02
CA GLY A 161 -10.88 -18.56 0.53
C GLY A 161 -12.15 -19.31 0.19
N ARG A 162 -12.26 -19.77 -1.07
CA ARG A 162 -13.38 -20.62 -1.53
C ARG A 162 -13.42 -21.96 -0.77
N ASN A 163 -12.30 -22.67 -0.70
CA ASN A 163 -12.18 -23.98 -0.06
C ASN A 163 -12.44 -23.93 1.46
N LYS A 164 -12.14 -22.79 2.08
CA LYS A 164 -12.40 -22.52 3.50
C LYS A 164 -13.75 -21.84 3.74
N HIS A 165 -14.58 -21.69 2.70
CA HIS A 165 -15.91 -21.10 2.75
C HIS A 165 -15.95 -19.69 3.38
N PHE A 166 -15.02 -18.81 3.00
CA PHE A 166 -14.95 -17.43 3.52
C PHE A 166 -16.27 -16.66 3.30
N SER A 167 -16.97 -16.90 2.19
CA SER A 167 -18.25 -16.25 1.87
C SER A 167 -19.37 -16.54 2.87
N SER A 168 -19.27 -17.65 3.62
CA SER A 168 -20.22 -18.01 4.69
C SER A 168 -20.11 -17.12 5.93
N LEU A 169 -19.01 -16.39 6.07
CA LEU A 169 -18.68 -15.60 7.27
C LEU A 169 -18.91 -14.12 7.06
N HIS A 170 -18.55 -13.62 5.87
CA HIS A 170 -18.75 -12.23 5.51
C HIS A 170 -18.85 -12.12 3.99
N THR A 171 -19.92 -11.52 3.48
CA THR A 171 -20.13 -11.36 2.04
C THR A 171 -19.32 -10.23 1.44
N THR A 172 -18.83 -9.29 2.27
CA THR A 172 -18.17 -8.06 1.79
C THR A 172 -16.82 -7.82 2.46
N LEU A 173 -15.74 -7.75 1.70
CA LEU A 173 -14.40 -7.45 2.20
C LEU A 173 -14.04 -5.99 1.89
N CYS A 174 -13.61 -5.22 2.90
CA CYS A 174 -13.04 -3.90 2.68
C CYS A 174 -11.67 -4.04 2.01
N ALA A 175 -11.55 -3.50 0.80
CA ALA A 175 -10.33 -3.60 0.00
C ALA A 175 -9.94 -2.25 -0.60
N THR A 176 -8.65 -2.00 -0.66
CA THR A 176 -8.06 -0.80 -1.27
C THR A 176 -6.92 -1.18 -2.23
N GLY A 177 -6.26 -0.17 -2.79
CA GLY A 177 -5.24 -0.33 -3.82
C GLY A 177 -5.83 -0.60 -5.20
N GLY A 178 -5.03 -0.41 -6.26
CA GLY A 178 -5.47 -0.62 -7.64
C GLY A 178 -6.00 -2.04 -7.92
N GLY A 179 -5.52 -3.05 -7.17
CA GLY A 179 -5.99 -4.42 -7.27
C GLY A 179 -7.43 -4.64 -6.79
N ALA A 180 -7.96 -3.80 -5.90
CA ALA A 180 -9.37 -3.88 -5.50
C ALA A 180 -10.33 -3.63 -6.66
N TYR A 181 -9.90 -2.83 -7.65
CA TYR A 181 -10.63 -2.64 -8.91
C TYR A 181 -10.32 -3.75 -9.91
N LYS A 182 -9.03 -4.05 -10.11
CA LYS A 182 -8.59 -5.03 -11.12
C LYS A 182 -9.16 -6.42 -10.90
N PHE A 183 -9.22 -6.88 -9.65
CA PHE A 183 -9.57 -8.25 -9.30
C PHE A 183 -11.00 -8.40 -8.74
N GLU A 184 -11.83 -7.35 -8.78
CA GLU A 184 -13.19 -7.39 -8.22
C GLU A 184 -14.01 -8.58 -8.74
N ASN A 185 -13.93 -8.84 -10.04
CA ASN A 185 -14.65 -9.95 -10.64
C ASN A 185 -14.12 -11.32 -10.18
N ASP A 186 -12.82 -11.43 -9.92
CA ASP A 186 -12.21 -12.68 -9.46
C ASP A 186 -12.63 -12.98 -8.02
N PHE A 187 -12.70 -11.98 -7.14
CA PHE A 187 -13.27 -12.16 -5.81
C PHE A 187 -14.71 -12.66 -5.86
N ARG A 188 -15.52 -12.08 -6.75
CA ARG A 188 -16.93 -12.46 -6.93
C ARG A 188 -17.08 -13.88 -7.48
N THR A 189 -16.29 -14.24 -8.49
CA THR A 189 -16.46 -15.52 -9.22
C THR A 189 -15.70 -16.69 -8.60
N MET A 190 -14.52 -16.44 -8.04
CA MET A 190 -13.67 -17.49 -7.47
C MET A 190 -14.02 -17.77 -6.02
N ALA A 191 -14.27 -16.73 -5.22
CA ALA A 191 -14.44 -16.84 -3.77
C ALA A 191 -15.85 -16.48 -3.25
N ASP A 192 -16.76 -16.04 -4.14
CA ASP A 192 -18.10 -15.56 -3.78
C ASP A 192 -18.07 -14.42 -2.75
N LEU A 193 -17.12 -13.50 -2.93
CA LEU A 193 -16.89 -12.33 -2.08
C LEU A 193 -17.14 -11.04 -2.86
N GLN A 194 -17.82 -10.09 -2.25
CA GLN A 194 -17.95 -8.73 -2.75
C GLN A 194 -16.86 -7.85 -2.15
N LEU A 195 -16.35 -6.90 -2.92
CA LEU A 195 -15.38 -5.92 -2.42
C LEU A 195 -16.07 -4.58 -2.12
N HIS A 196 -15.95 -4.11 -0.89
CA HIS A 196 -16.17 -2.71 -0.56
C HIS A 196 -14.87 -1.95 -0.84
N LYS A 197 -14.81 -1.36 -2.04
CA LYS A 197 -13.62 -0.68 -2.56
C LYS A 197 -13.44 0.68 -1.88
N LEU A 198 -12.26 0.93 -1.34
CA LEU A 198 -11.85 2.20 -0.72
C LEU A 198 -10.66 2.80 -1.48
N ASP A 199 -10.52 4.12 -1.46
CA ASP A 199 -9.37 4.79 -2.08
C ASP A 199 -8.05 4.47 -1.35
N GLU A 200 -6.99 4.24 -2.12
CA GLU A 200 -5.67 3.82 -1.62
C GLU A 200 -5.02 4.88 -0.74
N LEU A 201 -5.10 6.14 -1.15
CA LEU A 201 -4.45 7.25 -0.47
C LEU A 201 -5.22 7.65 0.78
N ASP A 202 -6.55 7.61 0.73
CA ASP A 202 -7.39 7.83 1.90
C ASP A 202 -7.13 6.77 2.98
N CYS A 203 -7.06 5.48 2.58
CA CYS A 203 -6.73 4.40 3.49
C CYS A 203 -5.33 4.54 4.10
N LEU A 204 -4.36 4.95 3.28
CA LEU A 204 -2.98 5.18 3.73
C LEU A 204 -2.90 6.26 4.82
N VAL A 205 -3.48 7.44 4.56
CA VAL A 205 -3.43 8.56 5.52
C VAL A 205 -4.13 8.17 6.83
N ARG A 206 -5.33 7.59 6.75
CA ARG A 206 -6.06 7.12 7.94
C ARG A 206 -5.31 6.03 8.69
N GLY A 207 -4.71 5.08 7.99
CA GLY A 207 -3.94 3.98 8.57
C GLY A 207 -2.73 4.47 9.35
N VAL A 208 -1.91 5.35 8.75
CA VAL A 208 -0.72 5.92 9.40
C VAL A 208 -1.09 6.67 10.68
N LEU A 209 -2.08 7.57 10.59
CA LEU A 209 -2.55 8.36 11.73
C LEU A 209 -3.15 7.47 12.84
N TYR A 210 -3.89 6.44 12.45
CA TYR A 210 -4.47 5.50 13.40
C TYR A 210 -3.39 4.72 14.15
N ILE A 211 -2.44 4.10 13.44
CA ILE A 211 -1.37 3.30 14.05
C ILE A 211 -0.54 4.15 15.02
N ASP A 212 -0.13 5.35 14.60
CA ASP A 212 0.60 6.27 15.49
C ASP A 212 -0.20 6.61 16.76
N SER A 213 -1.51 6.90 16.61
CA SER A 213 -2.36 7.24 17.76
C SER A 213 -2.50 6.11 18.79
N VAL A 214 -2.55 4.84 18.36
CA VAL A 214 -2.74 3.70 19.25
C VAL A 214 -1.44 3.19 19.87
N MET A 215 -0.29 3.62 19.35
CA MET A 215 1.04 3.25 19.86
C MET A 215 1.53 4.12 21.03
N SER A 216 0.66 4.94 21.61
CA SER A 216 0.95 5.88 22.71
C SER A 216 1.56 5.26 23.98
N SER A 217 1.47 3.94 24.17
CA SER A 217 2.02 3.22 25.33
C SER A 217 3.22 2.32 25.03
N GLY A 218 3.67 2.25 23.77
CA GLY A 218 4.77 1.41 23.30
C GLY A 218 5.98 2.22 22.78
N PRO A 219 6.97 1.57 22.16
CA PRO A 219 7.97 2.29 21.36
C PRO A 219 7.26 3.06 20.24
N SER A 220 7.72 4.29 20.00
CA SER A 220 7.18 5.16 18.95
C SER A 220 7.17 4.47 17.59
N GLU A 221 6.05 4.53 16.88
CA GLU A 221 5.92 3.99 15.52
C GLU A 221 6.88 4.70 14.56
N CYS A 222 6.96 6.03 14.67
CA CYS A 222 7.86 6.83 13.85
C CYS A 222 9.24 6.96 14.47
N TYR A 223 10.26 7.04 13.61
CA TYR A 223 11.67 7.19 13.98
C TYR A 223 12.43 8.00 12.93
N TYR A 224 13.61 8.48 13.30
CA TYR A 224 14.58 9.10 12.39
C TYR A 224 15.99 8.60 12.72
N PHE A 225 16.92 8.79 11.79
CA PHE A 225 18.34 8.56 12.03
C PHE A 225 19.01 9.90 12.36
N GLU A 226 19.56 10.02 13.57
CA GLU A 226 20.43 11.13 13.93
C GLU A 226 21.83 10.87 13.37
N ASN A 227 22.46 11.90 12.79
CA ASN A 227 23.76 11.81 12.10
C ASN A 227 23.82 10.74 10.98
N PRO A 228 22.88 10.72 10.01
CA PRO A 228 22.78 9.64 9.02
C PRO A 228 23.97 9.53 8.05
N THR A 229 24.82 10.56 7.99
CA THR A 229 26.02 10.61 7.14
C THR A 229 27.30 10.22 7.87
N ASP A 230 27.25 10.05 9.20
CA ASP A 230 28.39 9.67 10.04
C ASP A 230 28.16 8.23 10.54
N PRO A 231 28.83 7.22 9.95
CA PRO A 231 28.62 5.83 10.31
C PRO A 231 28.87 5.50 11.79
N ASP A 232 29.77 6.23 12.47
CA ASP A 232 30.15 5.95 13.86
C ASP A 232 29.13 6.54 14.86
N HIS A 233 28.36 7.54 14.43
CA HIS A 233 27.39 8.25 15.27
C HIS A 233 25.94 8.15 14.76
N CYS A 234 25.70 7.35 13.72
CA CYS A 234 24.38 7.12 13.14
C CYS A 234 23.55 6.27 14.09
N VAL A 235 22.52 6.89 14.70
CA VAL A 235 21.65 6.22 15.67
C VAL A 235 20.18 6.42 15.32
N GLN A 236 19.41 5.34 15.40
CA GLN A 236 17.96 5.39 15.26
C GLN A 236 17.34 5.97 16.53
N LYS A 237 16.49 7.00 16.40
CA LYS A 237 15.77 7.64 17.51
C LYS A 237 14.26 7.65 17.26
N PRO A 238 13.44 7.45 18.31
CA PRO A 238 12.00 7.59 18.19
C PRO A 238 11.61 9.04 17.85
N TYR A 239 10.53 9.19 17.09
CA TYR A 239 9.93 10.47 16.73
C TYR A 239 8.43 10.44 17.04
N LEU A 240 8.01 11.25 18.00
CA LEU A 240 6.59 11.37 18.34
C LEU A 240 5.92 12.31 17.33
N LEU A 241 4.90 11.82 16.62
CA LEU A 241 4.08 12.61 15.69
C LEU A 241 3.04 13.46 16.45
N GLU A 242 3.47 14.23 17.44
CA GLU A 242 2.59 15.18 18.13
C GLU A 242 2.19 16.32 17.20
N ASN A 243 0.90 16.41 16.88
CA ASN A 243 0.36 17.32 15.87
C ASN A 243 1.09 17.17 14.51
N PRO A 244 0.84 16.09 13.76
CA PRO A 244 1.64 15.70 12.61
C PRO A 244 1.55 16.67 11.42
N TYR A 245 0.73 17.71 11.49
CA TYR A 245 0.41 18.57 10.35
C TYR A 245 1.22 19.87 10.34
N PRO A 246 1.70 20.32 9.16
CA PRO A 246 1.66 19.62 7.87
C PRO A 246 2.71 18.50 7.75
N LEU A 247 2.35 17.41 7.09
CA LEU A 247 3.23 16.26 6.80
C LEU A 247 3.39 16.07 5.29
N LEU A 248 4.60 15.77 4.83
CA LEU A 248 4.83 15.24 3.48
C LEU A 248 4.98 13.71 3.56
N LEU A 249 3.96 12.99 3.09
CA LEU A 249 3.96 11.53 3.09
C LEU A 249 4.43 11.01 1.72
N VAL A 250 5.55 10.28 1.72
CA VAL A 250 6.15 9.69 0.52
C VAL A 250 5.94 8.18 0.56
N ASN A 251 4.92 7.69 -0.15
CA ASN A 251 4.61 6.27 -0.22
C ASN A 251 5.41 5.60 -1.36
N ILE A 252 6.38 4.75 -0.99
CA ILE A 252 7.26 4.04 -1.92
C ILE A 252 6.76 2.59 -2.05
N GLY A 253 6.01 2.32 -3.12
CA GLY A 253 5.59 0.98 -3.53
C GLY A 253 6.24 0.56 -4.85
N SER A 254 5.47 -0.04 -5.77
CA SER A 254 5.95 -0.34 -7.13
C SER A 254 6.40 0.95 -7.85
N GLY A 255 5.61 2.02 -7.71
CA GLY A 255 5.99 3.41 -8.00
C GLY A 255 6.02 4.24 -6.70
N VAL A 256 6.00 5.57 -6.81
CA VAL A 256 6.00 6.48 -5.66
C VAL A 256 4.87 7.49 -5.78
N SER A 257 4.13 7.68 -4.69
CA SER A 257 3.14 8.75 -4.53
C SER A 257 3.55 9.69 -3.41
N ILE A 258 3.53 11.00 -3.67
CA ILE A 258 3.90 12.03 -2.71
C ILE A 258 2.65 12.85 -2.36
N LEU A 259 2.32 12.90 -1.07
CA LEU A 259 1.14 13.58 -0.55
C LEU A 259 1.57 14.71 0.38
N ALA A 260 0.93 15.87 0.24
CA ALA A 260 0.94 16.91 1.25
C ALA A 260 -0.31 16.76 2.11
N VAL A 261 -0.13 16.50 3.40
CA VAL A 261 -1.20 16.28 4.38
C VAL A 261 -1.28 17.50 5.30
N TYR A 262 -2.40 18.20 5.25
CA TYR A 262 -2.65 19.44 5.99
C TYR A 262 -3.54 19.21 7.23
N SER A 263 -4.40 18.18 7.19
CA SER A 263 -5.16 17.67 8.33
C SER A 263 -5.62 16.23 8.04
N GLU A 264 -6.29 15.59 9.00
CA GLU A 264 -6.84 14.23 8.86
C GLU A 264 -7.74 14.06 7.62
N SER A 265 -8.44 15.13 7.22
CA SER A 265 -9.38 15.15 6.10
C SER A 265 -8.95 16.06 4.95
N ASN A 266 -7.83 16.75 5.07
CA ASN A 266 -7.31 17.65 4.04
C ASN A 266 -5.91 17.23 3.62
N TYR A 267 -5.82 16.53 2.51
CA TYR A 267 -4.56 16.15 1.88
C TYR A 267 -4.72 16.13 0.38
N LYS A 268 -3.58 16.26 -0.32
CA LYS A 268 -3.55 16.15 -1.77
C LYS A 268 -2.30 15.39 -2.21
N ARG A 269 -2.45 14.57 -3.25
CA ARG A 269 -1.32 14.03 -3.98
C ARG A 269 -0.66 15.16 -4.76
N VAL A 270 0.52 15.60 -4.33
CA VAL A 270 1.26 16.69 -4.99
C VAL A 270 1.93 16.21 -6.26
N THR A 271 2.52 15.02 -6.25
CA THR A 271 3.16 14.42 -7.42
C THR A 271 3.43 12.93 -7.18
N GLY A 272 4.15 12.29 -8.10
CA GLY A 272 4.75 10.98 -7.91
C GLY A 272 5.77 10.68 -8.99
N THR A 273 6.41 9.53 -8.89
CA THR A 273 7.35 9.02 -9.91
C THR A 273 7.09 7.54 -10.16
N SER A 274 7.27 7.10 -11.39
CA SER A 274 7.25 5.67 -11.74
C SER A 274 8.53 4.94 -11.29
N LEU A 275 9.58 5.69 -10.96
CA LEU A 275 10.85 5.16 -10.45
C LEU A 275 10.72 4.84 -8.95
N GLY A 276 10.08 3.72 -8.64
CA GLY A 276 9.92 3.19 -7.28
C GLY A 276 10.59 1.83 -7.08
N GLY A 277 10.11 1.07 -6.10
CA GLY A 277 10.64 -0.25 -5.76
C GLY A 277 10.50 -1.28 -6.90
N GLY A 278 9.48 -1.14 -7.75
CA GLY A 278 9.31 -2.00 -8.92
C GLY A 278 10.37 -1.74 -10.00
N THR A 279 10.82 -0.49 -10.13
CA THR A 279 11.94 -0.16 -11.02
C THR A 279 13.25 -0.71 -10.48
N PHE A 280 13.51 -0.55 -9.18
CA PHE A 280 14.68 -1.13 -8.52
C PHE A 280 14.74 -2.65 -8.72
N LEU A 281 13.70 -3.37 -8.29
CA LEU A 281 13.67 -4.83 -8.36
C LEU A 281 13.74 -5.33 -9.80
N GLY A 282 12.95 -4.73 -10.71
CA GLY A 282 12.94 -5.12 -12.12
C GLY A 282 14.30 -4.95 -12.80
N LEU A 283 15.00 -3.84 -12.54
CA LEU A 283 16.34 -3.63 -13.08
C LEU A 283 17.37 -4.56 -12.44
N CYS A 284 17.33 -4.78 -11.12
CA CYS A 284 18.19 -5.75 -10.45
C CYS A 284 18.02 -7.14 -11.07
N CYS A 285 16.79 -7.66 -11.17
CA CYS A 285 16.53 -8.95 -11.79
C CYS A 285 17.10 -9.06 -13.21
N LEU A 286 16.95 -8.02 -14.03
CA LEU A 286 17.46 -8.01 -15.41
C LEU A 286 18.98 -7.92 -15.50
N LEU A 287 19.62 -7.16 -14.61
CA LEU A 287 21.05 -6.85 -14.69
C LEU A 287 21.92 -7.86 -13.94
N THR A 288 21.42 -8.46 -12.87
CA THR A 288 22.20 -9.36 -11.99
C THR A 288 21.66 -10.78 -11.98
N GLY A 289 20.42 -10.99 -12.42
CA GLY A 289 19.77 -12.30 -12.41
C GLY A 289 19.13 -12.70 -11.08
N CYS A 290 19.05 -11.81 -10.08
CA CYS A 290 18.33 -12.13 -8.84
C CYS A 290 16.85 -12.39 -9.08
N SER A 291 16.27 -13.13 -8.15
CA SER A 291 14.89 -13.59 -8.17
C SER A 291 14.03 -12.98 -7.05
N THR A 292 14.65 -12.49 -5.97
CA THR A 292 13.94 -11.93 -4.82
C THR A 292 14.42 -10.51 -4.47
N PHE A 293 13.60 -9.78 -3.71
CA PHE A 293 13.95 -8.45 -3.23
C PHE A 293 15.10 -8.50 -2.22
N GLU A 294 15.10 -9.53 -1.36
CA GLU A 294 16.13 -9.78 -0.36
C GLU A 294 17.49 -10.06 -1.01
N GLU A 295 17.53 -10.89 -2.06
CA GLU A 295 18.74 -11.18 -2.84
C GLU A 295 19.28 -9.90 -3.51
N ALA A 296 18.39 -9.05 -4.04
CA ALA A 296 18.78 -7.77 -4.61
C ALA A 296 19.39 -6.82 -3.57
N LEU A 297 18.87 -6.79 -2.34
CA LEU A 297 19.43 -6.00 -1.24
C LEU A 297 20.78 -6.54 -0.76
N GLU A 298 20.92 -7.86 -0.66
CA GLU A 298 22.18 -8.52 -0.29
C GLU A 298 23.28 -8.16 -1.29
N MET A 299 23.05 -8.31 -2.60
CA MET A 299 23.99 -7.90 -3.63
C MET A 299 24.31 -6.40 -3.60
N ALA A 300 23.31 -5.55 -3.32
CA ALA A 300 23.53 -4.11 -3.22
C ALA A 300 24.42 -3.74 -2.02
N SER A 301 24.35 -4.49 -0.92
CA SER A 301 25.15 -4.26 0.29
C SER A 301 26.66 -4.53 0.08
N GLU A 302 26.99 -5.44 -0.84
CA GLU A 302 28.38 -5.76 -1.22
C GLU A 302 28.86 -4.94 -2.42
N GLY A 303 27.96 -4.21 -3.07
CA GLY A 303 28.22 -3.46 -4.29
C GLY A 303 28.94 -2.13 -4.06
N GLU A 304 29.75 -1.73 -5.03
CA GLU A 304 30.37 -0.39 -5.05
C GLU A 304 29.84 0.42 -6.24
N SER A 305 28.92 1.35 -5.97
CA SER A 305 28.22 2.13 -7.02
C SER A 305 29.15 3.00 -7.88
N THR A 306 30.26 3.48 -7.31
CA THR A 306 31.28 4.32 -7.98
C THR A 306 31.96 3.60 -9.16
N ARG A 307 31.88 2.27 -9.23
CA ARG A 307 32.41 1.48 -10.36
C ARG A 307 31.52 1.52 -11.60
N VAL A 308 30.28 2.00 -11.46
CA VAL A 308 29.25 2.05 -12.51
C VAL A 308 28.79 3.48 -12.78
N ASP A 309 28.65 4.27 -11.73
CA ASP A 309 28.25 5.68 -11.78
C ASP A 309 29.42 6.58 -12.13
N LYS A 310 29.14 7.64 -12.92
CA LYS A 310 30.12 8.70 -13.18
C LYS A 310 29.90 9.84 -12.19
N LEU A 311 30.95 10.21 -11.47
CA LEU A 311 30.94 11.21 -10.41
C LEU A 311 31.33 12.60 -10.94
N VAL A 312 31.08 13.65 -10.16
CA VAL A 312 31.48 15.02 -10.50
C VAL A 312 32.99 15.11 -10.72
N ARG A 313 33.80 14.46 -9.87
CA ARG A 313 35.26 14.42 -10.03
C ARG A 313 35.72 13.74 -11.31
N ASP A 314 34.95 12.80 -11.86
CA ASP A 314 35.29 12.11 -13.10
C ASP A 314 35.08 13.02 -14.33
N ILE A 315 34.35 14.13 -14.16
CA ILE A 315 34.09 15.14 -15.20
C ILE A 315 34.97 16.37 -14.98
N TYR A 316 35.03 16.88 -13.75
CA TYR A 316 35.67 18.16 -13.41
C TYR A 316 37.07 18.01 -12.79
N GLY A 317 37.54 16.79 -12.50
CA GLY A 317 38.83 16.55 -11.84
C GLY A 317 38.85 16.85 -10.34
N GLY A 318 37.71 17.22 -9.76
CA GLY A 318 37.55 17.62 -8.36
C GLY A 318 36.11 18.07 -8.09
N ASP A 319 35.93 19.00 -7.16
CA ASP A 319 34.64 19.62 -6.89
C ASP A 319 34.25 20.58 -8.02
N TYR A 320 32.94 20.71 -8.28
CA TYR A 320 32.43 21.79 -9.12
C TYR A 320 32.07 22.99 -8.24
N GLU A 321 33.09 23.75 -7.87
CA GLU A 321 33.05 24.82 -6.85
C GLU A 321 31.99 25.89 -7.12
N ARG A 322 31.80 26.27 -8.38
CA ARG A 322 30.86 27.36 -8.77
C ARG A 322 29.44 27.15 -8.24
N PHE A 323 29.00 25.90 -8.16
CA PHE A 323 27.66 25.53 -7.68
C PHE A 323 27.70 24.66 -6.43
N GLY A 324 28.87 24.52 -5.79
CA GLY A 324 29.04 23.74 -4.56
C GLY A 324 28.71 22.26 -4.72
N LEU A 325 28.96 21.66 -5.89
CA LEU A 325 28.76 20.22 -6.09
C LEU A 325 30.06 19.49 -5.71
N PRO A 326 30.05 18.64 -4.67
CA PRO A 326 31.25 17.95 -4.25
C PRO A 326 31.63 16.86 -5.26
N GLY A 327 32.92 16.57 -5.38
CA GLY A 327 33.48 15.65 -6.36
C GLY A 327 33.00 14.20 -6.21
N TRP A 328 32.55 13.82 -5.00
CA TRP A 328 31.96 12.51 -4.73
C TRP A 328 30.49 12.39 -5.15
N ALA A 329 29.80 13.49 -5.46
CA ALA A 329 28.42 13.45 -5.92
C ALA A 329 28.31 12.73 -7.27
N VAL A 330 27.24 11.96 -7.45
CA VAL A 330 26.94 11.29 -8.72
C VAL A 330 26.49 12.33 -9.75
N ALA A 331 27.22 12.46 -10.85
CA ALA A 331 26.87 13.34 -11.96
C ALA A 331 26.01 12.62 -13.02
N SER A 332 26.27 11.33 -13.27
CA SER A 332 25.50 10.49 -14.19
C SER A 332 25.43 9.06 -13.68
N ARG A 333 24.22 8.61 -13.29
CA ARG A 333 23.96 7.21 -12.94
C ARG A 333 24.23 6.30 -14.14
N CYS A 334 24.87 5.15 -13.90
CA CYS A 334 25.28 4.17 -14.94
C CYS A 334 26.14 4.76 -16.08
N GLY A 335 26.77 5.92 -15.87
CA GLY A 335 27.48 6.64 -16.93
C GLY A 335 28.69 5.90 -17.51
N LEU A 336 29.34 5.00 -16.75
CA LEU A 336 30.45 4.20 -17.27
C LEU A 336 29.95 3.09 -18.21
N GLN A 337 28.80 2.50 -17.91
CA GLN A 337 28.21 1.45 -18.73
C GLN A 337 27.66 1.97 -20.06
N LEU A 338 27.18 3.22 -20.10
CA LEU A 338 26.69 3.84 -21.34
C LEU A 338 27.79 3.94 -22.40
N LEU A 339 29.03 4.20 -21.99
CA LEU A 339 30.18 4.20 -22.89
C LEU A 339 30.46 2.80 -23.45
N LEU A 340 30.37 1.77 -22.61
CA LEU A 340 30.57 0.38 -23.03
C LEU A 340 29.45 -0.07 -23.99
N LEU A 341 28.19 0.25 -23.67
CA LEU A 341 27.04 -0.09 -24.50
C LEU A 341 27.09 0.63 -25.84
N PHE A 342 27.46 1.92 -25.83
CA PHE A 342 27.68 2.71 -27.06
C PHE A 342 28.80 2.10 -27.90
N LEU A 343 29.95 1.75 -27.30
CA LEU A 343 31.06 1.12 -28.02
C LEU A 343 30.68 -0.27 -28.57
N LEU A 344 29.88 -1.05 -27.84
CA LEU A 344 29.37 -2.35 -28.32
C LEU A 344 28.36 -2.18 -29.45
N LEU A 345 27.47 -1.18 -29.39
CA LEU A 345 26.56 -0.80 -30.46
C LEU A 345 27.31 -0.34 -31.71
N VAL A 346 28.28 0.57 -31.55
CA VAL A 346 29.14 1.04 -32.65
C VAL A 346 29.92 -0.14 -33.25
N ARG A 347 30.48 -1.03 -32.43
CA ARG A 347 31.19 -2.23 -32.92
C ARG A 347 30.26 -3.21 -33.64
N SER A 348 29.03 -3.36 -33.17
CA SER A 348 28.00 -4.19 -33.82
C SER A 348 27.56 -3.60 -35.17
N LEU A 349 27.35 -2.28 -35.22
CA LEU A 349 27.01 -1.55 -36.44
C LEU A 349 28.16 -1.61 -37.47
N PHE A 350 29.41 -1.44 -37.03
CA PHE A 350 30.60 -1.59 -37.88
C PHE A 350 30.77 -3.03 -38.41
N LYS A 351 30.53 -4.05 -37.58
CA LYS A 351 30.55 -5.46 -38.03
C LYS A 351 29.46 -5.76 -39.06
N ARG A 352 28.32 -5.05 -39.03
CA ARG A 352 27.25 -5.15 -40.03
C ARG A 352 27.57 -4.44 -41.33
N TRP A 353 28.46 -3.43 -41.32
CA TRP A 353 28.85 -2.65 -42.50
C TRP A 353 30.09 -3.20 -43.23
N ILE A 354 31.01 -3.88 -42.53
CA ILE A 354 32.24 -4.42 -43.15
C ILE A 354 31.99 -5.49 -44.24
N PRO A 355 30.94 -6.34 -44.22
CA PRO A 355 30.72 -7.31 -45.30
C PRO A 355 30.36 -6.69 -46.66
N THR A 356 29.95 -5.40 -46.70
CA THR A 356 29.54 -4.74 -47.96
C THR A 356 30.69 -4.00 -48.67
N LEU A 357 31.90 -3.99 -48.10
CA LEU A 357 33.08 -3.37 -48.70
C LEU A 357 34.04 -4.37 -49.38
N THR A 358 33.83 -5.68 -49.22
CA THR A 358 34.65 -6.72 -49.88
C THR A 358 34.13 -7.20 -51.23
N ASP A 359 32.95 -6.73 -51.67
CA ASP A 359 32.37 -7.03 -53.00
C ASP A 359 32.55 -5.88 -54.02
N LEU A 360 33.49 -4.97 -53.76
CA LEU A 360 33.95 -3.93 -54.70
C LEU A 360 35.45 -4.13 -55.01
N GLN A 361 35.77 -5.27 -55.59
CA GLN A 361 36.93 -5.49 -56.48
C GLN A 361 36.42 -6.23 -57.71
#